data_AF-V7BVJ0-F1
#
_entry.id   AF-V7BVJ0-F1
#
_cell.length_a   1.000
_cell.length_b   1.000
_cell.length_c   1.000
_cell.angle_alpha   90.00
_cell.angle_beta   90.00
_cell.angle_gamma   90.00
#
_symmetry.space_group_name_H-M   'P 1'
#
loop_
_entity.id
_entity.type
_entity.pdbx_description
1 polymer ?
#
loop_
_entity_poly.entity_id
_entity_poly.type
_entity_poly.pdbx_seq_one_letter_code
_entity_poly.pdbx_strand_id
1 'polypeptide(L)'
;MISHENIWKTKEKDSLNKGWSRCDVRGYFAWSLLDNFEWAQGYTKRFGLVYVDYKNGLSRHPKSSAYWFSRFLRAAENKNGKED
;
A
#
# COMPACT_ATOMS: atom_id res chain seq x y z
N MET A 1 20.31 -36.98 30.33
CA MET A 1 19.05 -36.52 30.95
C MET A 1 18.83 -35.08 30.52
N ILE A 2 17.98 -34.84 29.52
CA ILE A 2 17.66 -33.47 29.08
C ILE A 2 16.53 -32.97 29.98
N SER A 3 16.74 -31.82 30.64
CA SER A 3 15.79 -31.20 31.56
C SER A 3 14.44 -30.95 30.87
N HIS A 4 13.36 -31.41 31.50
CA HIS A 4 11.97 -31.25 31.04
C HIS A 4 11.53 -29.77 30.94
N GLU A 5 12.30 -28.83 31.49
CA GLU A 5 12.00 -27.40 31.50
C GLU A 5 12.24 -26.70 30.14
N ASN A 6 13.06 -27.30 29.26
CA ASN A 6 13.45 -26.66 27.99
C ASN A 6 12.44 -26.87 26.85
N ILE A 7 11.53 -27.84 26.98
CA ILE A 7 10.55 -28.20 25.95
C ILE A 7 9.35 -27.24 25.95
N TRP A 8 8.95 -26.72 27.11
CA TRP A 8 7.80 -25.82 27.23
C TRP A 8 8.10 -24.41 26.74
N LYS A 9 9.31 -23.89 26.97
CA LYS A 9 9.75 -22.56 26.50
C LYS A 9 9.87 -22.44 24.98
N THR A 10 10.12 -23.54 24.27
CA THR A 10 10.23 -23.56 22.81
C THR A 10 8.86 -23.58 22.14
N LYS A 11 7.92 -24.38 22.66
CA LYS A 11 6.56 -24.47 22.12
C LYS A 11 5.76 -23.17 22.28
N GLU A 12 5.96 -22.44 23.39
CA GLU A 12 5.24 -21.20 23.68
C GLU A 12 5.66 -20.04 22.74
N LYS A 13 6.97 -19.90 22.45
CA LYS A 13 7.50 -18.92 21.50
C LYS A 13 7.03 -19.16 20.06
N ASP A 14 6.90 -20.41 19.64
CA ASP A 14 6.41 -20.77 18.31
C ASP A 14 4.89 -20.56 18.16
N SER A 15 4.12 -20.70 19.25
CA SER A 15 2.68 -20.40 19.25
C SER A 15 2.38 -18.90 19.31
N LEU A 16 3.20 -18.10 20.01
CA LEU A 16 3.04 -16.65 20.10
C LEU A 16 3.31 -15.94 18.77
N ASN A 17 4.15 -16.50 17.89
CA ASN A 17 4.47 -15.95 16.57
C ASN A 17 3.51 -16.36 15.43
N LYS A 18 2.47 -17.16 15.70
CA LYS A 18 1.58 -17.71 14.66
C LYS A 18 0.17 -17.09 14.63
N GLY A 19 -0.14 -16.15 15.51
CA GLY A 19 -1.52 -15.83 15.85
C GLY A 19 -2.25 -14.69 15.12
N TRP A 20 -1.58 -13.64 14.60
CA TRP A 20 -2.35 -12.41 14.30
C TRP A 20 -2.08 -11.64 13.00
N SER A 21 -1.30 -12.16 12.05
CA SER A 21 -1.12 -11.42 10.79
C SER A 21 -0.62 -12.30 9.64
N ARG A 22 -1.50 -13.12 9.07
CA ARG A 22 -1.19 -13.80 7.80
C ARG A 22 -2.24 -13.52 6.74
N CYS A 23 -2.46 -12.23 6.48
CA CYS A 23 -3.15 -11.82 5.27
C CYS A 23 -2.17 -11.90 4.10
N ASP A 24 -2.41 -12.78 3.13
CA ASP A 24 -1.64 -12.88 1.89
C ASP A 24 -2.05 -11.74 0.93
N VAL A 25 -1.51 -10.54 1.19
CA VAL A 25 -1.78 -9.34 0.38
C VAL A 25 -0.76 -9.24 -0.73
N ARG A 26 -1.22 -9.38 -1.97
CA ARG A 26 -0.36 -9.40 -3.16
C ARG A 26 -0.36 -8.10 -3.97
N GLY A 27 -1.17 -7.12 -3.57
CA GLY A 27 -1.29 -5.87 -4.30
C GLY A 27 -2.05 -4.78 -3.57
N TYR A 28 -1.84 -3.55 -4.03
CA TYR A 28 -2.50 -2.34 -3.54
C TYR A 28 -2.79 -1.41 -4.72
N PHE A 29 -3.99 -0.86 -4.78
CA PHE A 29 -4.40 0.12 -5.79
C PHE A 29 -4.91 1.38 -5.11
N ALA A 30 -4.35 2.53 -5.48
CA ALA A 30 -4.83 3.81 -5.02
C ALA A 30 -6.14 4.17 -5.76
N TRP A 31 -7.20 4.39 -5.00
CA TRP A 31 -8.40 5.07 -5.52
C TRP A 31 -8.20 6.59 -5.44
N SER A 32 -8.12 7.31 -6.54
CA SER A 32 -8.21 6.89 -7.95
C SER A 32 -7.03 7.43 -8.75
N LEU A 33 -6.90 6.99 -10.00
CA LEU A 33 -5.90 7.58 -10.90
C LEU A 33 -6.23 9.05 -11.21
N LEU A 34 -7.49 9.30 -11.62
CA LEU A 34 -7.99 10.62 -12.00
C LEU A 34 -9.10 11.07 -11.06
N ASP A 35 -9.23 12.38 -10.86
CA ASP A 35 -10.46 12.95 -10.35
C ASP A 35 -11.62 12.57 -11.29
N ASN A 36 -12.72 12.10 -10.73
CA ASN A 36 -13.86 11.57 -11.48
C ASN A 36 -15.20 11.98 -10.82
N PHE A 37 -16.30 11.38 -11.27
CA PHE A 37 -17.64 11.58 -10.71
C PHE A 37 -17.84 10.68 -9.48
N GLU A 38 -17.94 11.30 -8.30
CA GLU A 38 -18.01 10.60 -7.02
C GLU A 38 -19.46 10.44 -6.54
N TRP A 39 -20.26 9.72 -7.33
CA TRP A 39 -21.62 9.28 -6.97
C TRP A 39 -22.51 10.43 -6.45
N ALA A 40 -23.05 10.30 -5.25
CA ALA A 40 -23.90 11.32 -4.62
C ALA A 40 -23.23 12.69 -4.45
N GLN A 41 -21.89 12.75 -4.50
CA GLN A 41 -21.13 13.99 -4.39
C GLN A 41 -20.84 14.63 -5.75
N GLY A 42 -21.16 13.96 -6.85
CA GLY A 42 -20.82 14.38 -8.20
C GLY A 42 -19.35 14.75 -8.34
N TYR A 43 -19.05 15.86 -9.03
CA TYR A 43 -17.67 16.33 -9.24
C TYR A 43 -17.13 17.23 -8.10
N THR A 44 -17.74 17.23 -6.92
CA THR A 44 -17.28 18.11 -5.83
C THR A 44 -16.16 17.49 -4.99
N LYS A 45 -16.03 16.15 -4.99
CA LYS A 45 -14.94 15.42 -4.33
C LYS A 45 -13.90 14.94 -5.35
N ARG A 46 -12.65 14.86 -4.90
CA ARG A 46 -11.45 14.76 -5.74
C ARG A 46 -10.44 13.75 -5.17
N PHE A 47 -10.65 12.47 -5.42
CA PHE A 47 -9.79 11.38 -4.92
C PHE A 47 -8.62 11.03 -5.83
N GLY A 48 -8.55 11.61 -7.02
CA GLY A 48 -7.52 11.29 -8.01
C GLY A 48 -6.13 11.68 -7.55
N LEU A 49 -5.14 10.85 -7.86
CA LEU A 49 -3.73 11.24 -7.88
C LEU A 49 -3.49 12.37 -8.91
N VAL A 50 -4.32 12.44 -9.95
CA VAL A 50 -4.27 13.46 -11.01
C VAL A 50 -5.53 14.32 -10.95
N TYR A 51 -5.34 15.63 -10.88
CA TYR A 51 -6.43 16.61 -11.01
C TYR A 51 -6.91 16.69 -12.46
N VAL A 52 -8.22 16.77 -12.65
CA VAL A 52 -8.86 16.97 -13.95
C VAL A 52 -9.60 18.30 -13.94
N ASP A 53 -9.25 19.19 -14.87
CA ASP A 53 -9.96 20.45 -15.05
C ASP A 53 -11.18 20.27 -15.97
N TYR A 54 -12.35 20.12 -15.36
CA TYR A 54 -13.62 19.95 -16.09
C TYR A 54 -14.06 21.18 -16.87
N LYS A 55 -13.52 22.37 -16.54
CA LYS A 55 -13.89 23.62 -17.20
C LYS A 55 -12.96 23.95 -18.36
N ASN A 56 -11.74 23.42 -18.35
CA ASN A 56 -10.74 23.69 -19.36
C ASN A 56 -10.31 22.41 -20.10
N GLY A 57 -11.24 21.90 -20.91
CA GLY A 57 -10.96 20.83 -21.87
C GLY A 57 -10.50 19.50 -21.27
N LEU A 58 -10.83 19.21 -20.01
CA LEU A 58 -10.42 17.99 -19.30
C LEU A 58 -8.89 17.85 -19.21
N SER A 59 -8.18 18.97 -19.09
CA SER A 59 -6.73 18.96 -18.89
C SER A 59 -6.35 18.25 -17.57
N ARG A 60 -5.21 17.57 -17.58
CA ARG A 60 -4.77 16.65 -16.51
C ARG A 60 -3.51 17.17 -15.86
N HIS A 61 -3.56 17.29 -14.53
CA HIS A 61 -2.48 17.89 -13.73
C HIS A 61 -2.13 16.95 -12.59
N PRO A 62 -1.01 16.20 -12.68
CA PRO A 62 -0.59 15.32 -11.59
C PRO A 62 -0.41 16.10 -10.28
N LYS A 63 -1.00 15.60 -9.19
CA LYS A 63 -0.86 16.22 -7.86
C LYS A 63 0.47 15.79 -7.23
N SER A 64 0.87 16.45 -6.15
CA SER A 64 2.05 16.06 -5.36
C SER A 64 2.01 14.59 -4.91
N SER A 65 0.81 14.06 -4.63
CA SER A 65 0.59 12.65 -4.31
C SER A 65 0.95 11.70 -5.46
N ALA A 66 0.70 12.06 -6.72
CA ALA A 66 1.12 11.25 -7.87
C ALA A 66 2.65 11.12 -7.96
N TYR A 67 3.36 12.23 -7.79
CA TYR A 67 4.83 12.24 -7.81
C TYR A 67 5.41 11.50 -6.60
N TRP A 68 4.80 11.63 -5.42
CA TRP A 68 5.19 10.86 -4.26
C TRP A 68 4.97 9.36 -4.48
N PHE A 69 3.79 8.95 -4.94
CA PHE A 69 3.44 7.54 -5.15
C PHE A 69 4.35 6.90 -6.22
N SER A 70 4.66 7.61 -7.30
CA SER A 70 5.63 7.16 -8.32
C SER A 70 7.03 6.95 -7.73
N ARG A 71 7.53 7.88 -6.91
CA ARG A 71 8.83 7.72 -6.23
C ARG A 71 8.82 6.57 -5.23
N PHE A 72 7.73 6.42 -4.48
CA PHE A 72 7.55 5.33 -3.53
C PHE A 72 7.64 3.96 -4.22
N LEU A 73 6.94 3.77 -5.35
CA LEU A 73 6.98 2.53 -6.12
C LEU A 73 8.38 2.25 -6.68
N ARG A 74 9.06 3.26 -7.26
CA ARG A 74 10.43 3.12 -7.78
C ARG A 74 11.46 2.83 -6.69
N ALA A 75 11.30 3.38 -5.49
CA ALA A 75 12.17 3.10 -4.36
C ALA A 75 12.05 1.64 -3.88
N ALA A 76 10.87 1.03 -4.04
CA ALA A 76 10.68 -0.39 -3.76
C ALA A 76 11.43 -1.28 -4.77
N GLU A 77 11.48 -0.89 -6.04
CA GLU A 77 12.23 -1.63 -7.08
C GLU A 77 13.75 -1.64 -6.78
N ASN A 78 14.31 -0.51 -6.38
CA ASN A 78 15.75 -0.38 -6.11
C ASN A 78 16.26 -1.20 -4.91
N LYS A 79 15.37 -1.66 -4.02
CA LYS A 79 15.75 -2.53 -2.90
C LYS A 79 15.92 -3.99 -3.31
N ASN A 80 15.31 -4.40 -4.42
CA ASN A 80 15.38 -5.78 -4.92
C ASN A 80 16.58 -6.03 -5.85
N GLY A 81 17.37 -5.00 -6.18
CA GLY A 81 18.54 -5.09 -7.06
C GLY A 81 19.90 -4.90 -6.36
N LYS A 82 19.94 -5.00 -5.02
CA LYS A 82 21.17 -4.97 -4.21
C LYS A 82 21.26 -6.23 -3.34
N GLU A 83 21.34 -7.36 -4.02
CA GLU A 83 21.82 -8.63 -3.46
C GLU A 83 22.79 -9.19 -4.52
N ASP A 84 24.02 -8.69 -4.53
CA ASP A 84 25.21 -9.26 -5.21
C ASP A 84 26.47 -8.70 -4.52
#